data_AF-A0A919PC86-F1
#
_entry.id   AF-A0A919PC86-F1
#
_cell.length_a   1.000
_cell.length_b   1.000
_cell.length_c   1.000
_cell.angle_alpha   90.00
_cell.angle_beta   90.00
_cell.angle_gamma   90.00
#
_symmetry.space_group_name_H-M   'P 1'
#
loop_
_entity.id
_entity.type
_entity.pdbx_description
1 polymer ?
#
loop_
_entity_poly.entity_id
_entity_poly.type
_entity_poly.pdbx_seq_one_letter_code
_entity_poly.pdbx_strand_id
1 'polypeptide(L)'
;MQVRTQVRLVFWSVVAIAALLVLDAAMTAVVRRNLLHLDTRLMSPRSLEQVKADYTNNLLVASVGAVLMVALALVVHRHSPKIRAAIWIIGPLLGLALLCGLVGGPEWAVAPTGEEPELLRQEYAKAVPEWYLWVHGTAELFAAGLLFFIAGFVTRGDLREYYLEEPTGDGGGTYRSWIDRTSA
;
A
#
# COMPACT_ATOMS: atom_id res chain seq x y z
N MET A 1 25.11 -6.09 -7.24
CA MET A 1 24.69 -5.55 -5.92
C MET A 1 24.78 -6.71 -4.92
N GLN A 2 25.38 -6.52 -3.75
CA GLN A 2 25.47 -7.63 -2.78
C GLN A 2 24.08 -8.05 -2.31
N VAL A 3 23.85 -9.37 -2.17
CA VAL A 3 22.53 -9.93 -1.82
C VAL A 3 22.00 -9.41 -0.48
N ARG A 4 22.88 -9.21 0.49
CA ARG A 4 22.54 -8.57 1.77
C ARG A 4 21.94 -7.17 1.61
N THR A 5 22.41 -6.41 0.62
CA THR A 5 21.85 -5.09 0.30
C THR A 5 20.47 -5.21 -0.33
N GLN A 6 20.21 -6.25 -1.13
CA GLN A 6 18.90 -6.49 -1.76
C GLN A 6 17.85 -6.86 -0.70
N VAL A 7 18.18 -7.76 0.23
CA VAL A 7 17.28 -8.14 1.33
C VAL A 7 16.98 -6.94 2.24
N ARG A 8 18.00 -6.13 2.55
CA ARG A 8 17.81 -4.89 3.32
C ARG A 8 16.89 -3.92 2.59
N LEU A 9 17.06 -3.75 1.28
CA LEU A 9 16.22 -2.86 0.49
C LEU A 9 14.76 -3.32 0.54
N VAL A 10 14.49 -4.61 0.28
CA VAL A 10 13.12 -5.15 0.35
C VAL A 10 12.54 -4.99 1.75
N PHE A 11 13.29 -5.31 2.80
CA PHE A 11 12.86 -5.13 4.18
C PHE A 11 12.47 -3.68 4.48
N TRP A 12 13.36 -2.72 4.18
CA TRP A 12 13.09 -1.31 4.42
C TRP A 12 11.93 -0.78 3.57
N SER A 13 11.74 -1.28 2.34
CA SER A 13 10.57 -0.97 1.52
C SER A 13 9.28 -1.48 2.18
N VAL A 14 9.25 -2.70 2.69
CA VAL A 14 8.07 -3.25 3.40
C VAL A 14 7.76 -2.45 4.67
N VAL A 15 8.78 -2.09 5.44
CA VAL A 15 8.62 -1.22 6.63
C VAL A 15 8.10 0.16 6.25
N ALA A 16 8.61 0.76 5.18
CA ALA A 16 8.14 2.05 4.69
C ALA A 16 6.67 1.99 4.24
N ILE A 17 6.27 0.95 3.49
CA ILE A 17 4.86 0.73 3.11
C ILE A 17 4.00 0.62 4.37
N ALA A 18 4.39 -0.19 5.36
CA ALA A 18 3.64 -0.34 6.60
C ALA A 18 3.47 1.01 7.33
N ALA A 19 4.53 1.82 7.40
CA ALA A 19 4.47 3.14 8.02
C ALA A 19 3.53 4.11 7.28
N LEU A 20 3.55 4.11 5.94
CA LEU A 20 2.65 4.92 5.12
C LEU A 20 1.19 4.50 5.31
N LEU A 21 0.91 3.19 5.35
CA LEU A 21 -0.45 2.68 5.57
C LEU A 21 -0.96 2.96 6.99
N VAL A 22 -0.09 2.90 8.00
CA VAL A 22 -0.46 3.30 9.38
C VAL A 22 -0.76 4.80 9.44
N LEU A 23 0.06 5.63 8.79
CA LEU A 23 -0.19 7.08 8.71
C LEU A 23 -1.52 7.36 8.03
N ASP A 24 -1.79 6.73 6.90
CA ASP A 24 -3.04 6.89 6.16
C ASP A 24 -4.26 6.43 6.97
N ALA A 25 -4.18 5.27 7.60
CA ALA A 25 -5.24 4.78 8.49
C ALA A 25 -5.48 5.74 9.67
N ALA A 26 -4.43 6.28 10.28
CA ALA A 26 -4.54 7.23 11.38
C ALA A 26 -5.23 8.55 10.93
N MET A 27 -4.84 9.10 9.79
CA MET A 27 -5.44 10.32 9.24
C MET A 27 -6.90 10.09 8.86
N THR A 28 -7.20 8.98 8.18
CA THR A 28 -8.55 8.57 7.83
C THR A 28 -9.43 8.40 9.07
N ALA A 29 -8.90 7.79 10.14
CA ALA A 29 -9.62 7.65 11.41
C ALA A 29 -9.92 9.01 12.07
N VAL A 30 -8.98 9.96 12.03
CA VAL A 30 -9.18 11.32 12.54
C VAL A 30 -10.29 12.04 11.75
N VAL A 31 -10.23 12.00 10.42
CA VAL A 31 -11.25 12.65 9.57
C VAL A 31 -12.61 12.01 9.77
N ARG A 32 -12.69 10.68 9.75
CA ARG A 32 -13.94 9.94 9.98
C ARG A 32 -14.55 10.26 11.34
N ARG A 33 -13.73 10.39 12.39
CA ARG A 33 -14.19 10.81 13.72
C ARG A 33 -14.74 12.24 13.68
N ASN A 34 -14.05 13.17 13.04
CA ASN A 34 -14.48 14.55 12.92
C ASN A 34 -15.79 14.67 12.10
N LEU A 35 -15.97 13.82 11.08
CA LEU A 35 -17.19 13.76 10.27
C LEU A 35 -18.44 13.42 11.08
N LEU A 36 -18.33 12.66 12.17
CA LEU A 36 -19.45 12.37 13.08
C LEU A 36 -19.92 13.59 13.88
N HIS A 37 -19.08 14.63 13.96
CA HIS A 37 -19.33 15.85 14.73
C HIS A 37 -19.60 17.07 13.83
N LEU A 38 -19.54 16.91 12.51
CA LEU A 38 -19.80 17.99 11.56
C LEU A 38 -21.31 18.22 11.39
N ASP A 39 -21.70 19.50 11.42
CA ASP A 39 -23.04 19.93 11.05
C ASP A 39 -23.07 20.16 9.52
N THR A 40 -23.60 19.19 8.78
CA THR A 40 -23.68 19.18 7.30
C THR A 40 -25.15 19.30 6.88
N ARG A 41 -25.70 20.51 6.92
CA ARG A 41 -27.16 20.75 6.75
C ARG A 41 -27.58 20.79 5.29
N LEU A 42 -26.65 21.18 4.40
CA LEU A 42 -26.88 21.33 2.97
C LEU A 42 -26.49 20.06 2.20
N MET A 43 -25.65 19.19 2.75
CA MET A 43 -25.36 17.88 2.15
C MET A 43 -26.58 16.95 2.21
N SER A 44 -26.82 16.25 1.10
CA SER A 44 -27.86 15.21 1.06
C SER A 44 -27.47 14.02 1.97
N PRO A 45 -28.45 13.33 2.60
CA PRO A 45 -28.17 12.15 3.42
C PRO A 45 -27.40 11.06 2.66
N ARG A 46 -27.73 10.87 1.37
CA ARG A 46 -27.08 9.90 0.49
C ARG A 46 -25.60 10.24 0.25
N SER A 47 -25.29 11.51 -0.02
CA SER A 47 -23.91 11.97 -0.19
C SER A 47 -23.09 11.76 1.08
N LEU A 48 -23.68 12.06 2.25
CA LEU A 48 -23.03 11.86 3.53
C LEU A 48 -22.79 10.39 3.85
N GLU A 49 -23.73 9.50 3.54
CA GLU A 49 -23.57 8.05 3.68
C GLU A 49 -22.47 7.51 2.76
N GLN A 50 -22.40 7.99 1.52
CA GLN A 50 -21.35 7.61 0.57
C GLN A 50 -19.97 8.02 1.09
N VAL A 51 -19.79 9.28 1.49
CA VAL A 51 -18.53 9.77 2.07
C VAL A 51 -18.12 8.95 3.30
N LYS A 52 -19.07 8.60 4.18
CA LYS A 52 -18.80 7.73 5.34
C LYS A 52 -18.38 6.32 4.93
N ALA A 53 -19.00 5.75 3.90
CA ALA A 53 -18.65 4.45 3.37
C ALA A 53 -17.24 4.46 2.77
N ASP A 54 -16.90 5.49 1.99
CA ASP A 54 -15.59 5.67 1.35
C ASP A 54 -14.49 5.80 2.41
N TYR A 55 -14.67 6.65 3.43
CA TYR A 55 -13.73 6.72 4.56
C TYR A 55 -13.59 5.41 5.33
N THR A 56 -14.68 4.63 5.44
CA THR A 56 -14.63 3.33 6.10
C THR A 56 -13.85 2.31 5.26
N ASN A 57 -14.05 2.31 3.94
CA ASN A 57 -13.31 1.45 3.01
C ASN A 57 -11.82 1.79 3.02
N ASN A 58 -11.45 3.07 2.90
CA ASN A 58 -10.04 3.49 2.90
C ASN A 58 -9.37 3.12 4.24
N LEU A 59 -10.04 3.35 5.37
CA LEU A 59 -9.55 2.94 6.68
C LEU A 59 -9.32 1.43 6.77
N LEU A 60 -10.23 0.62 6.25
CA LEU A 60 -10.12 -0.83 6.25
C LEU A 60 -8.97 -1.31 5.37
N VAL A 61 -8.86 -0.80 4.14
CA VAL A 61 -7.79 -1.14 3.20
C VAL A 61 -6.43 -0.79 3.80
N ALA A 62 -6.28 0.43 4.33
CA ALA A 62 -5.04 0.88 4.95
C ALA A 62 -4.68 0.06 6.21
N SER A 63 -5.65 -0.20 7.09
CA SER A 63 -5.41 -0.96 8.33
C SER A 63 -5.06 -2.43 8.06
N VAL A 64 -5.81 -3.09 7.18
CA VAL A 64 -5.55 -4.49 6.81
C VAL A 64 -4.22 -4.58 6.06
N GLY A 65 -3.96 -3.67 5.13
CA GLY A 65 -2.69 -3.57 4.42
C GLY A 65 -1.51 -3.39 5.37
N ALA A 66 -1.62 -2.48 6.35
CA ALA A 66 -0.59 -2.26 7.36
C ALA A 66 -0.29 -3.53 8.17
N VAL A 67 -1.32 -4.24 8.65
CA VAL A 67 -1.15 -5.50 9.38
C VAL A 67 -0.44 -6.55 8.52
N LEU A 68 -0.85 -6.70 7.26
CA LEU A 68 -0.21 -7.62 6.31
C LEU A 68 1.26 -7.27 6.07
N MET A 69 1.60 -5.98 5.92
CA MET A 69 2.97 -5.53 5.70
C MET A 69 3.84 -5.68 6.96
N VAL A 70 3.30 -5.44 8.15
CA VAL A 70 4.00 -5.73 9.41
C VAL A 70 4.29 -7.23 9.53
N ALA A 71 3.29 -8.08 9.27
CA ALA A 71 3.48 -9.53 9.29
C ALA A 71 4.54 -9.96 8.27
N LEU A 72 4.52 -9.36 7.07
CA LEU A 72 5.51 -9.61 6.03
C LEU A 72 6.91 -9.16 6.46
N ALA A 73 7.07 -8.00 7.08
CA ALA A 73 8.35 -7.49 7.58
C ALA A 73 9.00 -8.45 8.59
N LEU A 74 8.20 -9.13 9.43
CA LEU A 74 8.70 -10.11 10.40
C LEU A 74 9.26 -11.39 9.74
N VAL A 75 8.77 -11.73 8.55
CA VAL A 75 9.12 -12.99 7.88
C VAL A 75 9.95 -12.81 6.62
N VAL A 76 10.09 -11.59 6.07
CA VAL A 76 10.80 -11.33 4.81
C VAL A 76 12.28 -11.72 4.84
N HIS A 77 12.87 -11.82 6.03
CA HIS A 77 14.24 -12.32 6.21
C HIS A 77 14.34 -13.86 6.12
N ARG A 78 13.22 -14.59 6.18
CA ARG A 78 13.21 -16.05 6.11
C ARG A 78 13.28 -16.52 4.67
N HIS A 79 14.14 -17.50 4.41
CA HIS A 79 14.28 -18.12 3.11
C HIS A 79 13.11 -19.06 2.81
N SER A 80 12.00 -18.52 2.29
CA SER A 80 10.83 -19.32 1.95
C SER A 80 10.22 -18.95 0.59
N PRO A 81 10.03 -19.92 -0.33
CA PRO A 81 9.37 -19.68 -1.61
C PRO A 81 7.90 -19.23 -1.42
N LYS A 82 7.27 -19.61 -0.29
CA LYS A 82 5.91 -19.19 0.06
C LYS A 82 5.84 -17.69 0.34
N ILE A 83 6.83 -17.14 1.02
CA ILE A 83 6.91 -15.69 1.33
C ILE A 83 7.13 -14.91 0.04
N ARG A 84 7.96 -15.42 -0.87
CA ARG A 84 8.16 -14.84 -2.19
C ARG A 84 6.85 -14.78 -2.99
N ALA A 85 6.12 -15.89 -3.04
CA ALA A 85 4.81 -15.95 -3.71
C ALA A 85 3.80 -15.00 -3.06
N ALA A 86 3.79 -14.92 -1.72
CA ALA A 86 2.94 -13.98 -1.00
C ALA A 86 3.25 -12.52 -1.37
N ILE A 87 4.52 -12.10 -1.42
CA ILE A 87 4.91 -10.75 -1.88
C ILE A 87 4.41 -10.50 -3.31
N TRP A 88 4.51 -11.51 -4.17
CA TRP A 88 4.12 -11.41 -5.57
C TRP A 88 2.62 -11.24 -5.79
N ILE A 89 1.81 -11.84 -4.92
CA ILE A 89 0.36 -11.79 -5.02
C ILE A 89 -0.17 -10.58 -4.25
N ILE A 90 0.24 -10.45 -2.98
CA ILE A 90 -0.23 -9.40 -2.07
C ILE A 90 0.25 -8.03 -2.56
N GLY A 91 1.48 -7.92 -3.07
CA GLY A 91 2.05 -6.65 -3.53
C GLY A 91 1.19 -5.96 -4.58
N PRO A 92 1.04 -6.53 -5.79
CA PRO A 92 0.23 -5.95 -6.86
C PRO A 92 -1.25 -5.83 -6.50
N LEU A 93 -1.83 -6.82 -5.80
CA LEU A 93 -3.24 -6.77 -5.41
C LEU A 93 -3.52 -5.61 -4.45
N LEU A 94 -2.69 -5.44 -3.41
CA LEU A 94 -2.80 -4.33 -2.48
C LEU A 94 -2.47 -3.00 -3.17
N GLY A 95 -1.45 -2.97 -4.05
CA GLY A 95 -1.11 -1.78 -4.81
C GLY A 95 -2.26 -1.31 -5.71
N LEU A 96 -2.95 -2.24 -6.39
CA LEU A 96 -4.16 -1.93 -7.15
C LEU A 96 -5.30 -1.47 -6.26
N ALA A 97 -5.51 -2.10 -5.10
CA ALA A 97 -6.54 -1.69 -4.16
C ALA A 97 -6.35 -0.23 -3.68
N LEU A 98 -5.10 0.17 -3.39
CA LEU A 98 -4.76 1.55 -3.03
C LEU A 98 -5.00 2.52 -4.20
N LEU A 99 -4.59 2.15 -5.42
CA LEU A 99 -4.87 2.98 -6.60
C LEU A 99 -6.37 3.12 -6.89
N CYS A 100 -7.16 2.07 -6.64
CA CYS A 100 -8.62 2.15 -6.71
C CYS A 100 -9.19 3.07 -5.63
N GLY A 101 -8.61 3.06 -4.42
CA GLY A 101 -8.93 4.01 -3.34
C GLY A 101 -8.74 5.46 -3.77
N LEU A 102 -7.63 5.77 -4.46
CA LEU A 102 -7.33 7.10 -5.00
C LEU A 102 -8.28 7.57 -6.11
N VAL A 103 -8.80 6.65 -6.91
CA VAL A 103 -9.68 6.98 -8.05
C VAL A 103 -11.16 6.94 -7.66
N GLY A 104 -11.50 6.22 -6.60
CA GLY A 104 -12.87 6.07 -6.09
C GLY A 104 -13.09 6.73 -4.73
N GLY A 105 -12.15 7.53 -4.26
CA GLY A 105 -12.16 8.10 -2.91
C GLY A 105 -13.24 9.16 -2.68
N PRO A 106 -13.39 9.60 -1.42
CA PRO A 106 -14.44 10.55 -1.02
C PRO A 106 -14.36 11.88 -1.78
N GLU A 107 -13.20 12.25 -2.30
CA GLU A 107 -13.01 13.40 -3.20
C GLU A 107 -13.82 13.32 -4.50
N TRP A 108 -14.10 12.13 -5.01
CA TRP A 108 -14.89 11.94 -6.23
C TRP A 108 -16.39 11.91 -5.95
N ALA A 109 -16.79 11.42 -4.77
CA ALA A 109 -18.18 11.50 -4.31
C ALA A 109 -18.65 12.95 -4.08
N VAL A 110 -17.69 13.87 -3.97
CA VAL A 110 -17.86 15.25 -3.54
C VAL A 110 -17.32 16.25 -4.58
N ALA A 111 -16.78 15.76 -5.70
CA ALA A 111 -16.18 16.61 -6.74
C ALA A 111 -17.23 17.59 -7.28
N PRO A 112 -17.02 18.91 -7.09
CA PRO A 112 -18.01 19.89 -7.52
C PRO A 112 -18.10 19.88 -9.05
N THR A 113 -19.31 19.69 -9.58
CA THR A 113 -19.60 19.74 -11.03
C THR A 113 -19.39 21.12 -11.64
N GLY A 114 -19.02 22.12 -10.83
CA GLY A 114 -18.88 23.52 -11.22
C GLY A 114 -20.19 24.32 -11.15
N GLU A 115 -21.33 23.64 -11.04
CA GLU A 115 -22.66 24.26 -11.01
C GLU A 115 -23.21 24.47 -9.59
N GLU A 116 -22.51 23.98 -8.57
CA GLU A 116 -22.99 24.00 -7.19
C GLU A 116 -22.84 25.37 -6.50
N PRO A 117 -23.81 25.76 -5.65
CA PRO A 117 -23.70 26.95 -4.82
C PRO A 117 -22.45 26.92 -3.92
N GLU A 118 -21.83 28.08 -3.72
CA GLU A 118 -20.61 28.25 -2.90
C GLU A 118 -20.76 27.67 -1.47
N LEU A 119 -21.96 27.80 -0.88
CA LEU A 119 -22.27 27.28 0.45
C LEU A 119 -22.22 25.74 0.52
N LEU A 120 -22.63 25.06 -0.55
CA LEU A 120 -22.58 23.60 -0.61
C LEU A 120 -21.12 23.12 -0.75
N ARG A 121 -20.32 23.81 -1.57
CA ARG A 121 -18.87 23.56 -1.68
C ARG A 121 -18.14 23.72 -0.35
N GLN A 122 -18.52 24.70 0.47
CA GLN A 122 -17.95 24.87 1.80
C GLN A 122 -18.31 23.73 2.76
N GLU A 123 -19.51 23.16 2.68
CA GLU A 123 -19.85 21.98 3.49
C GLU A 123 -19.08 20.75 3.05
N TYR A 124 -18.93 20.57 1.73
CA TYR A 124 -18.13 19.52 1.15
C TYR A 124 -16.65 19.61 1.54
N ALA A 125 -16.06 20.81 1.55
CA ALA A 125 -14.69 21.02 2.00
C ALA A 125 -14.49 20.74 3.50
N LYS A 126 -15.55 20.82 4.32
CA LYS A 126 -15.51 20.38 5.73
C LYS A 126 -15.53 18.86 5.83
N ALA A 127 -16.36 18.20 5.02
CA ALA A 127 -16.49 16.76 5.01
C ALA A 127 -15.23 16.07 4.46
N VAL A 128 -14.59 16.66 3.45
CA VAL A 128 -13.35 16.19 2.83
C VAL A 128 -12.28 17.29 2.89
N PRO A 129 -11.50 17.37 3.98
CA PRO A 129 -10.51 18.42 4.14
C PRO A 129 -9.35 18.29 3.14
N GLU A 130 -8.90 19.40 2.59
CA GLU A 130 -7.81 19.41 1.59
C GLU A 130 -6.50 18.79 2.14
N TRP A 131 -6.16 19.06 3.41
CA TRP A 131 -4.97 18.47 4.03
C TRP A 131 -5.00 16.94 4.06
N TYR A 132 -6.21 16.35 4.18
CA TYR A 132 -6.37 14.90 4.14
C TYR A 132 -6.07 14.38 2.74
N LEU A 133 -6.56 15.04 1.69
CA LEU A 133 -6.33 14.64 0.30
C LEU A 133 -4.85 14.59 -0.05
N TRP A 134 -4.07 15.57 0.41
CA TRP A 134 -2.63 15.58 0.20
C TRP A 134 -1.93 14.42 0.92
N VAL A 135 -2.27 14.17 2.19
CA VAL A 135 -1.63 13.11 2.98
C VAL A 135 -2.04 11.72 2.49
N HIS A 136 -3.33 11.49 2.27
CA HIS A 136 -3.89 10.26 1.72
C HIS A 136 -3.31 9.99 0.33
N GLY A 137 -3.39 10.98 -0.56
CA GLY A 137 -2.91 10.88 -1.94
C GLY A 137 -1.44 10.52 -2.04
N THR A 138 -0.59 11.19 -1.26
CA THR A 138 0.85 10.90 -1.26
C THR A 138 1.15 9.56 -0.62
N ALA A 139 0.55 9.23 0.53
CA ALA A 139 0.78 7.97 1.23
C ALA A 139 0.41 6.76 0.36
N GLU A 140 -0.77 6.76 -0.23
CA GLU A 140 -1.24 5.66 -1.08
C GLU A 140 -0.43 5.53 -2.36
N LEU A 141 -0.08 6.64 -3.02
CA LEU A 141 0.72 6.61 -4.24
C LEU A 141 2.12 6.04 -3.99
N PHE A 142 2.80 6.49 -2.93
CA PHE A 142 4.12 5.97 -2.57
C PHE A 142 4.05 4.52 -2.09
N ALA A 143 3.03 4.14 -1.30
CA ALA A 143 2.82 2.76 -0.87
C ALA A 143 2.58 1.83 -2.06
N ALA A 144 1.71 2.21 -3.00
CA ALA A 144 1.46 1.46 -4.23
C ALA A 144 2.72 1.34 -5.08
N GLY A 145 3.46 2.44 -5.30
CA GLY A 145 4.72 2.43 -6.03
C GLY A 145 5.76 1.49 -5.42
N LEU A 146 5.89 1.49 -4.09
CA LEU A 146 6.78 0.57 -3.38
C LEU A 146 6.32 -0.89 -3.48
N LEU A 147 5.01 -1.16 -3.43
CA LEU A 147 4.43 -2.50 -3.59
C LEU A 147 4.73 -3.08 -4.98
N PHE A 148 4.55 -2.29 -6.04
CA PHE A 148 4.93 -2.70 -7.40
C PHE A 148 6.44 -2.85 -7.54
N PHE A 149 7.22 -1.95 -6.95
CA PHE A 149 8.67 -2.03 -6.93
C PHE A 149 9.14 -3.35 -6.30
N ILE A 150 8.68 -3.70 -5.09
CA ILE A 150 9.12 -4.95 -4.45
C ILE A 150 8.65 -6.19 -5.22
N ALA A 151 7.44 -6.19 -5.78
CA ALA A 151 6.93 -7.31 -6.57
C ALA A 151 7.78 -7.54 -7.83
N GLY A 152 8.14 -6.46 -8.53
CA GLY A 152 9.02 -6.49 -9.71
C GLY A 152 10.50 -6.67 -9.38
N PHE A 153 10.95 -6.29 -8.17
CA PHE A 153 12.32 -6.50 -7.75
C PHE A 153 12.56 -7.97 -7.37
N VAL A 154 11.57 -8.60 -6.73
CA VAL A 154 11.60 -10.00 -6.30
C VAL A 154 11.45 -10.98 -7.48
N THR A 155 10.99 -10.56 -8.67
CA THR A 155 11.04 -11.40 -9.88
C THR A 155 12.43 -11.54 -10.48
N ARG A 156 13.31 -10.55 -10.34
CA ARG A 156 14.63 -10.57 -10.98
C ARG A 156 15.53 -11.63 -10.31
N GLY A 157 16.19 -12.44 -11.14
CA GLY A 157 16.76 -13.75 -10.81
C GLY A 157 17.70 -13.83 -9.60
N ASP A 158 18.41 -12.74 -9.24
CA ASP A 158 19.39 -12.75 -8.13
C ASP A 158 18.78 -13.06 -6.76
N LEU A 159 17.60 -12.51 -6.43
CA LEU A 159 16.91 -12.83 -5.18
C LEU A 159 16.33 -14.24 -5.21
N ARG A 160 15.91 -14.72 -6.39
CA ARG A 160 15.44 -16.09 -6.57
C ARG A 160 16.56 -17.08 -6.27
N GLU A 161 17.79 -16.82 -6.69
CA GLU A 161 18.95 -17.66 -6.38
C GLU A 161 19.25 -17.67 -4.87
N TYR A 162 19.24 -16.51 -4.20
CA TYR A 162 19.39 -16.44 -2.73
C TYR A 162 18.31 -17.16 -1.93
N TYR A 163 17.06 -17.17 -2.41
CA TYR A 163 15.96 -17.90 -1.77
C TYR A 163 15.89 -19.38 -2.17
N LEU A 164 16.70 -19.82 -3.14
CA LEU A 164 16.84 -21.22 -3.54
C LEU A 164 18.14 -21.86 -3.00
N GLU A 165 19.15 -21.04 -2.70
CA GLU A 165 20.42 -21.45 -2.08
C GLU A 165 20.33 -21.35 -0.54
N GLU A 166 19.74 -22.35 0.09
CA GLU A 166 20.14 -22.79 1.43
C GLU A 166 20.29 -24.33 1.42
N PRO A 167 21.18 -24.89 2.24
CA PRO A 167 22.36 -25.62 1.77
C PRO A 167 22.06 -27.10 1.52
N THR A 168 22.34 -27.59 0.31
CA THR A 168 22.80 -28.98 0.19
C THR A 168 24.10 -29.07 0.96
N GLY A 169 24.06 -29.75 2.11
CA GLY A 169 25.23 -30.04 2.92
C GLY A 169 26.36 -30.63 2.10
N ASP A 170 27.57 -30.29 2.53
CA ASP A 170 28.88 -30.76 2.07
C ASP A 170 29.33 -30.45 0.63
N GLY A 171 30.43 -29.69 0.57
CA GLY A 171 31.41 -29.80 -0.50
C GLY A 171 31.60 -28.55 -1.35
N GLY A 172 32.40 -27.59 -0.84
CA GLY A 172 33.42 -26.80 -1.56
C GLY A 172 33.18 -26.30 -3.01
N GLY A 173 31.95 -26.22 -3.50
CA GLY A 173 31.64 -25.84 -4.87
C GLY A 173 31.69 -24.33 -5.05
N THR A 174 32.55 -23.86 -5.95
CA THR A 174 32.49 -22.49 -6.48
C THR A 174 31.11 -22.23 -7.09
N TYR A 175 30.47 -21.14 -6.65
CA TYR A 175 29.17 -20.69 -7.12
C TYR A 175 29.10 -20.68 -8.66
N ARG A 176 28.05 -21.31 -9.22
CA ARG A 176 27.68 -21.26 -10.66
C ARG A 176 26.24 -20.81 -10.79
N SER A 177 26.03 -19.69 -11.48
CA SER A 177 24.69 -19.17 -11.76
C SER A 177 23.86 -20.21 -12.54
N TRP A 178 22.53 -20.15 -12.48
CA TRP A 178 21.70 -21.08 -13.27
C TRP A 178 21.92 -20.91 -14.78
N ILE A 179 22.24 -19.69 -15.21
CA ILE A 179 22.58 -19.36 -16.61
C ILE A 179 23.84 -20.11 -17.05
N ASP A 180 24.85 -20.22 -16.18
CA ASP A 180 26.07 -21.00 -16.45
C ASP A 180 25.83 -22.53 -16.47
N ARG A 181 24.71 -22.99 -15.88
CA ARG A 181 24.33 -24.41 -15.86
C ARG A 181 23.55 -24.86 -17.09
N THR A 182 22.83 -23.94 -17.73
CA THR A 182 21.96 -24.26 -18.89
C THR A 182 22.56 -23.85 -20.23
N SER A 183 23.76 -23.28 -20.25
CA SER A 183 24.49 -22.85 -21.45
C SER A 183 25.56 -23.85 -21.92
N ALA A 184 25.61 -25.03 -21.31
CA ALA A 184 26.39 -26.20 -21.75
C ALA A 184 25.45 -27.27 -22.31
#